data_AF-A0A0C2FVM2-F1
#
_entry.id   AF-A0A0C2FVM2-F1
#
_cell.length_a   1.000
_cell.length_b   1.000
_cell.length_c   1.000
_cell.angle_alpha   90.00
_cell.angle_beta   90.00
_cell.angle_gamma   90.00
#
_symmetry.space_group_name_H-M   'P 1'
#
loop_
_entity.id
_entity.type
_entity.pdbx_description
1 polymer ?
#
loop_
_entity_poly.entity_id
_entity_poly.type
_entity_poly.pdbx_seq_one_letter_code
_entity_poly.pdbx_strand_id
1 'polypeptide(L)'
;MKFFLGSKKDEDGESDASDDESESEEERKTIKEVMTAFRHAKKTRKRAKDLERSKKAINKKKKAKKEGRSKECNLLAIQLLYDPQEFADKLFRMLESKKIDKYEVRLFRIALCARVIGVHRLHTLSFYSYLHRYLQPKQRDVTRILLYAAQACHEMVPPDTVEQLVRTIANNFVTDRNSPEAITVGINAIREILANCPFAATEELLRDLAEYKTYKNKNVSMAARALITLFRAVNPRLLARKDRGRPTDGEEEKEFVAFAKPAVAEFVLGAEILEEHREETGGMEVDDVEDSDDSIDI
;
A
#
# COMPACT_ATOMS: atom_id res chain seq x y z
N MET A 1 -21.59 3.85 5.30
CA MET A 1 -20.26 3.30 5.68
C MET A 1 -19.88 2.09 4.87
N LYS A 2 -20.69 1.01 4.82
CA LYS A 2 -20.37 -0.20 4.03
C LYS A 2 -20.10 0.08 2.54
N PHE A 3 -20.78 1.06 1.96
CA PHE A 3 -20.53 1.50 0.58
C PHE A 3 -19.06 1.90 0.32
N PHE A 4 -18.46 2.74 1.17
CA PHE A 4 -17.07 3.20 1.01
C PHE A 4 -16.01 2.16 1.43
N LEU A 5 -16.42 1.20 2.28
CA LEU A 5 -15.52 0.22 2.86
C LEU A 5 -15.46 -1.09 2.05
N GLY A 6 -16.55 -1.42 1.36
CA GLY A 6 -16.84 -2.77 0.85
C GLY A 6 -17.68 -3.57 1.84
N SER A 7 -18.32 -4.65 1.37
CA SER A 7 -18.99 -5.59 2.27
C SER A 7 -17.95 -6.48 2.96
N LYS A 8 -18.21 -6.95 4.19
CA LYS A 8 -17.35 -7.96 4.88
C LYS A 8 -17.08 -9.18 3.97
N LYS A 9 -18.06 -9.53 3.14
CA LYS A 9 -17.99 -10.54 2.07
C LYS A 9 -16.85 -10.28 1.07
N ASP A 10 -16.51 -9.03 0.79
CA ASP A 10 -15.40 -8.64 -0.10
C ASP A 10 -14.03 -8.67 0.63
N GLU A 11 -14.00 -8.52 1.96
CA GLU A 11 -12.79 -8.67 2.78
C GLU A 11 -12.43 -10.15 3.04
N ASP A 12 -13.42 -11.00 3.30
CA ASP A 12 -13.25 -12.44 3.55
C ASP A 12 -13.26 -13.29 2.24
N GLY A 13 -13.36 -12.64 1.08
CA GLY A 13 -13.28 -13.28 -0.25
C GLY A 13 -14.47 -14.16 -0.61
N GLU A 14 -15.63 -13.90 -0.03
CA GLU A 14 -16.85 -14.70 -0.15
C GLU A 14 -18.03 -13.80 -0.50
N SER A 15 -18.31 -13.57 -1.79
CA SER A 15 -19.48 -12.78 -2.19
C SER A 15 -20.21 -13.34 -3.41
N ASP A 16 -21.53 -13.18 -3.34
CA ASP A 16 -22.58 -13.63 -4.26
C ASP A 16 -22.27 -13.45 -5.75
N ALA A 17 -22.70 -14.45 -6.51
CA ALA A 17 -22.77 -14.43 -7.96
C ALA A 17 -23.83 -13.43 -8.43
N SER A 18 -23.52 -12.14 -8.41
CA SER A 18 -24.16 -11.20 -9.34
C SER A 18 -23.34 -11.18 -10.63
N ASP A 19 -23.94 -11.73 -11.67
CA ASP A 19 -23.56 -11.54 -13.07
C ASP A 19 -23.71 -10.06 -13.37
N ASP A 20 -22.60 -9.38 -13.63
CA ASP A 20 -22.62 -8.11 -14.32
C ASP A 20 -21.68 -8.24 -15.51
N GLU A 21 -22.31 -8.38 -16.69
CA GLU A 21 -21.66 -8.50 -17.98
C GLU A 21 -21.10 -7.14 -18.38
N SER A 22 -19.81 -6.96 -18.18
CA SER A 22 -19.07 -5.90 -18.86
C SER A 22 -17.88 -6.53 -19.57
N GLU A 23 -18.14 -6.88 -20.82
CA GLU A 23 -17.21 -7.45 -21.77
C GLU A 23 -16.18 -6.39 -22.20
N SER A 24 -14.90 -6.75 -22.08
CA SER A 24 -13.81 -6.15 -22.87
C SER A 24 -13.22 -7.30 -23.66
N GLU A 25 -13.41 -7.25 -24.98
CA GLU A 25 -13.31 -8.39 -25.89
C GLU A 25 -11.90 -8.90 -26.19
N GLU A 26 -10.82 -8.22 -25.78
CA GLU A 26 -9.55 -8.49 -26.47
C GLU A 26 -8.62 -9.52 -25.84
N GLU A 27 -8.83 -10.01 -24.62
CA GLU A 27 -7.96 -11.07 -24.10
C GLU A 27 -8.60 -11.94 -23.02
N ARG A 28 -9.28 -13.02 -23.41
CA ARG A 28 -9.36 -14.27 -22.63
C ARG A 28 -10.12 -15.32 -23.42
N LYS A 29 -9.50 -16.46 -23.68
CA LYS A 29 -10.24 -17.69 -24.01
C LYS A 29 -11.33 -17.88 -22.96
N THR A 30 -12.59 -17.74 -23.38
CA THR A 30 -13.71 -17.80 -22.46
C THR A 30 -13.89 -19.22 -21.94
N ILE A 31 -14.55 -19.40 -20.79
CA ILE A 31 -14.86 -20.74 -20.27
C ILE A 31 -15.66 -21.55 -21.31
N LYS A 32 -16.46 -20.86 -22.13
CA LYS A 32 -17.23 -21.41 -23.25
C LYS A 32 -16.31 -21.93 -24.37
N GLU A 33 -15.27 -21.20 -24.76
CA GLU A 33 -14.26 -21.68 -25.73
C GLU A 33 -13.45 -22.88 -25.22
N VAL A 34 -13.05 -22.88 -23.94
CA VAL A 34 -12.31 -24.00 -23.35
C VAL A 34 -13.20 -25.25 -23.25
N MET A 35 -14.49 -25.09 -22.98
CA MET A 35 -15.46 -26.18 -22.95
C MET A 35 -15.78 -26.72 -24.35
N THR A 36 -15.96 -25.86 -25.34
CA THR A 36 -16.22 -26.25 -26.74
C THR A 36 -15.01 -26.97 -27.34
N ALA A 37 -13.79 -26.47 -27.14
CA ALA A 37 -12.56 -27.14 -27.58
C ALA A 37 -12.40 -28.56 -26.99
N PHE A 38 -12.82 -28.78 -25.74
CA PHE A 38 -12.79 -30.10 -25.12
C PHE A 38 -13.91 -31.02 -25.61
N ARG A 39 -15.08 -30.47 -26.00
CA ARG A 39 -16.21 -31.24 -26.54
C ARG A 39 -15.87 -31.88 -27.90
N HIS A 40 -15.12 -31.18 -28.73
CA HIS A 40 -14.69 -31.66 -30.06
C HIS A 40 -13.41 -32.50 -30.03
N ALA A 41 -12.74 -32.63 -28.87
CA ALA A 41 -11.50 -33.36 -28.73
C ALA A 41 -11.70 -34.77 -28.13
N LYS A 42 -10.78 -35.69 -28.45
CA LYS A 42 -10.74 -37.02 -27.78
C LYS A 42 -10.61 -36.87 -26.26
N LYS A 43 -11.54 -37.48 -25.53
CA LYS A 43 -11.64 -37.43 -24.06
C LYS A 43 -10.58 -38.31 -23.40
N THR A 44 -9.38 -37.77 -23.23
CA THR A 44 -8.28 -38.44 -22.52
C THR A 44 -8.16 -37.94 -21.09
N ARG A 45 -7.66 -38.79 -20.17
CA ARG A 45 -7.44 -38.45 -18.76
C ARG A 45 -6.53 -37.21 -18.58
N LYS A 46 -5.55 -37.03 -19.47
CA LYS A 46 -4.65 -35.86 -19.49
C LYS A 46 -5.40 -34.58 -19.83
N ARG A 47 -6.22 -34.58 -20.89
CA ARG A 47 -6.99 -33.40 -21.31
C ARG A 47 -8.09 -33.00 -20.33
N ALA A 48 -8.69 -33.96 -19.63
CA ALA A 48 -9.66 -33.65 -18.58
C ALA A 48 -9.00 -32.86 -17.43
N LYS A 49 -7.78 -33.25 -17.04
CA LYS A 49 -6.98 -32.53 -16.03
C LYS A 49 -6.56 -31.14 -16.50
N ASP A 50 -6.23 -30.98 -17.78
CA ASP A 50 -5.85 -29.69 -18.37
C ASP A 50 -7.03 -28.72 -18.47
N LEU A 51 -8.24 -29.21 -18.80
CA LEU A 51 -9.47 -28.42 -18.76
C LEU A 51 -9.82 -27.99 -17.33
N GLU A 52 -9.66 -28.87 -16.34
CA GLU A 52 -9.90 -28.52 -14.94
C GLU A 52 -8.92 -27.43 -14.46
N ARG A 53 -7.63 -27.55 -14.80
CA ARG A 53 -6.60 -26.52 -14.53
C ARG A 53 -6.92 -25.20 -15.22
N SER A 54 -7.35 -25.24 -16.48
CA SER A 54 -7.69 -24.05 -17.26
C SER A 54 -8.92 -23.34 -16.68
N LYS A 55 -9.97 -24.08 -16.30
CA LYS A 55 -11.13 -23.54 -15.59
C LYS A 55 -10.75 -22.88 -14.26
N LYS A 56 -9.91 -23.54 -13.45
CA LYS A 56 -9.42 -22.98 -12.18
C LYS A 56 -8.61 -21.70 -12.39
N ALA A 57 -7.76 -21.66 -13.41
CA ALA A 57 -6.96 -20.47 -13.75
C ALA A 57 -7.84 -19.30 -14.22
N ILE A 58 -8.83 -19.55 -15.06
CA ILE A 58 -9.77 -18.51 -15.53
C ILE A 58 -10.61 -17.99 -14.37
N ASN A 59 -11.13 -18.86 -13.50
CA ASN A 59 -11.90 -18.44 -12.33
C ASN A 59 -11.05 -17.64 -11.34
N LYS A 60 -9.79 -18.03 -11.10
CA LYS A 60 -8.85 -17.27 -10.27
C LYS A 60 -8.58 -15.88 -10.85
N LYS A 61 -8.40 -15.78 -12.17
CA LYS A 61 -8.21 -14.49 -12.88
C LYS A 61 -9.47 -13.61 -12.89
N LYS A 62 -10.67 -14.20 -12.93
CA LYS A 62 -11.94 -13.46 -12.82
C LYS A 62 -12.14 -12.92 -11.39
N LYS A 63 -11.90 -13.77 -10.38
CA LYS A 63 -11.98 -13.37 -8.96
C LYS A 63 -11.01 -12.22 -8.64
N ALA A 64 -9.75 -12.34 -9.06
CA ALA A 64 -8.75 -11.28 -8.85
C ALA A 64 -9.11 -9.96 -9.55
N LYS A 65 -9.67 -10.00 -10.77
CA LYS A 65 -10.13 -8.78 -11.48
C LYS A 65 -11.33 -8.12 -10.78
N LYS A 66 -12.31 -8.91 -10.31
CA LYS A 66 -13.50 -8.39 -9.62
C LYS A 66 -13.14 -7.77 -8.25
N GLU A 67 -12.23 -8.39 -7.51
CA GLU A 67 -11.69 -7.86 -6.24
C GLU A 67 -10.85 -6.60 -6.43
N GLY A 68 -10.10 -6.48 -7.53
CA GLY A 68 -9.38 -5.24 -7.88
C GLY A 68 -10.34 -4.10 -8.19
N ARG A 69 -11.33 -4.37 -9.06
CA ARG A 69 -12.30 -3.36 -9.51
C ARG A 69 -13.20 -2.85 -8.39
N SER A 70 -13.62 -3.68 -7.44
CA SER A 70 -14.43 -3.21 -6.29
C SER A 70 -13.63 -2.31 -5.35
N LYS A 71 -12.33 -2.59 -5.16
CA LYS A 71 -11.43 -1.73 -4.38
C LYS A 71 -11.18 -0.40 -5.10
N GLU A 72 -11.01 -0.43 -6.42
CA GLU A 72 -10.89 0.77 -7.26
C GLU A 72 -12.16 1.62 -7.23
N CYS A 73 -13.35 1.04 -7.39
CA CYS A 73 -14.62 1.78 -7.29
C CYS A 73 -14.80 2.43 -5.91
N ASN A 74 -14.47 1.72 -4.83
CA ASN A 74 -14.54 2.26 -3.47
C ASN A 74 -13.54 3.41 -3.27
N LEU A 75 -12.35 3.30 -3.87
CA LEU A 75 -11.35 4.36 -3.84
C LEU A 75 -11.82 5.59 -4.62
N LEU A 76 -12.37 5.39 -5.83
CA LEU A 76 -12.93 6.46 -6.66
C LEU A 76 -14.05 7.20 -5.90
N ALA A 77 -14.97 6.47 -5.26
CA ALA A 77 -16.04 7.08 -4.48
C ALA A 77 -15.51 7.97 -3.32
N ILE A 78 -14.37 7.62 -2.72
CA ILE A 78 -13.74 8.45 -1.69
C ILE A 78 -13.02 9.64 -2.31
N GLN A 79 -12.35 9.47 -3.45
CA GLN A 79 -11.65 10.56 -4.14
C GLN A 79 -12.61 11.65 -4.64
N LEU A 80 -13.85 11.30 -5.02
CA LEU A 80 -14.88 12.22 -5.48
C LEU A 80 -15.62 12.98 -4.36
N LEU A 81 -15.11 12.96 -3.11
CA LEU A 81 -15.71 13.72 -2.01
C LEU A 81 -15.49 15.23 -2.21
N TYR A 82 -16.58 16.02 -2.12
CA TYR A 82 -16.56 17.48 -2.30
C TYR A 82 -15.78 18.23 -1.22
N ASP A 83 -15.89 17.79 0.05
CA ASP A 83 -15.08 18.28 1.17
C ASP A 83 -14.67 17.11 2.09
N PRO A 84 -13.48 16.53 1.87
CA PRO A 84 -13.02 15.39 2.63
C PRO A 84 -12.62 15.74 4.06
N GLN A 85 -12.18 16.98 4.32
CA GLN A 85 -11.73 17.43 5.64
C GLN A 85 -12.93 17.57 6.59
N GLU A 86 -13.96 18.31 6.18
CA GLU A 86 -15.15 18.48 7.02
C GLU A 86 -15.87 17.14 7.24
N PHE A 87 -15.86 16.26 6.24
CA PHE A 87 -16.40 14.91 6.37
C PHE A 87 -15.63 14.07 7.40
N ALA A 88 -14.30 14.09 7.38
CA ALA A 88 -13.46 13.39 8.35
C ALA A 88 -13.69 13.91 9.78
N ASP A 89 -13.80 15.23 9.96
CA ASP A 89 -14.04 15.84 11.27
C ASP A 89 -15.43 15.52 11.83
N LYS A 90 -16.47 15.54 10.98
CA LYS A 90 -17.82 15.08 11.35
C LYS A 90 -17.82 13.62 11.78
N LEU A 91 -17.14 12.74 11.03
CA LEU A 91 -16.99 11.32 11.38
C LEU A 91 -16.23 11.13 12.70
N PHE A 92 -15.17 11.90 12.94
CA PHE A 92 -14.40 11.83 14.17
C PHE A 92 -15.20 12.29 15.39
N ARG A 93 -15.98 13.38 15.27
CA ARG A 93 -16.91 13.83 16.33
C ARG A 93 -17.95 12.75 16.67
N MET A 94 -18.46 12.04 15.66
CA MET A 94 -19.35 10.90 15.89
C MET A 94 -18.64 9.74 16.61
N LEU A 95 -17.35 9.54 16.35
CA LEU A 95 -16.53 8.51 16.99
C LEU A 95 -16.20 8.83 18.46
N GLU A 96 -16.00 10.11 18.79
CA GLU A 96 -15.77 10.61 20.15
C GLU A 96 -17.05 10.67 20.99
N SER A 97 -18.21 10.77 20.33
CA SER A 97 -19.50 10.87 21.03
C SER A 97 -19.69 9.75 22.06
N LYS A 98 -20.18 10.11 23.26
CA LYS A 98 -20.36 9.19 24.40
C LYS A 98 -21.50 8.16 24.21
N LYS A 99 -22.14 8.12 23.04
CA LYS A 99 -23.19 7.15 22.77
C LYS A 99 -22.57 5.75 22.69
N ILE A 100 -23.19 4.79 23.37
CA ILE A 100 -22.74 3.39 23.38
C ILE A 100 -23.09 2.77 22.02
N ASP A 101 -22.23 2.99 21.04
CA ASP A 101 -22.30 2.29 19.78
C ASP A 101 -21.73 0.86 19.92
N LYS A 102 -22.33 -0.07 19.16
CA LYS A 102 -21.78 -1.42 19.01
C LYS A 102 -20.33 -1.32 18.52
N TYR A 103 -19.45 -2.15 19.08
CA TYR A 103 -18.02 -2.15 18.75
C TYR A 103 -17.75 -2.25 17.24
N GLU A 104 -18.53 -3.06 16.51
CA GLU A 104 -18.40 -3.19 15.05
C GLU A 104 -18.64 -1.86 14.31
N VAL A 105 -19.63 -1.07 14.74
CA VAL A 105 -19.93 0.23 14.14
C VAL A 105 -18.78 1.20 14.40
N ARG A 106 -18.20 1.15 15.61
CA ARG A 106 -17.02 1.95 15.96
C ARG A 106 -15.82 1.57 15.08
N LEU A 107 -15.58 0.27 14.86
CA LEU A 107 -14.50 -0.20 14.00
C LEU A 107 -14.70 0.26 12.55
N PHE A 108 -15.93 0.23 12.01
CA PHE A 108 -16.22 0.74 10.68
C PHE A 108 -16.01 2.27 10.56
N ARG A 109 -16.32 3.03 11.61
CA ARG A 109 -16.03 4.47 11.64
C ARG A 109 -14.53 4.74 11.61
N ILE A 110 -13.75 4.03 12.42
CA ILE A 110 -12.28 4.13 12.42
C ILE A 110 -11.72 3.77 11.03
N ALA A 111 -12.21 2.70 10.42
CA ALA A 111 -11.78 2.25 9.09
C ALA A 111 -12.04 3.32 8.02
N LEU A 112 -13.23 3.94 8.04
CA LEU A 112 -13.59 4.98 7.09
C LEU A 112 -12.76 6.25 7.31
N CYS A 113 -12.60 6.70 8.56
CA CYS A 113 -11.73 7.83 8.89
C CYS A 113 -10.30 7.60 8.38
N ALA A 114 -9.71 6.44 8.68
CA ALA A 114 -8.36 6.12 8.24
C ALA A 114 -8.21 6.14 6.71
N ARG A 115 -9.18 5.58 5.98
CA ARG A 115 -9.15 5.56 4.51
C ARG A 115 -9.28 6.96 3.92
N VAL A 116 -10.17 7.80 4.44
CA VAL A 116 -10.32 9.20 3.98
C VAL A 116 -9.05 10.01 4.27
N ILE A 117 -8.48 9.88 5.48
CA ILE A 117 -7.24 10.55 5.87
C ILE A 117 -6.08 10.15 4.94
N GLY A 118 -5.92 8.85 4.67
CA GLY A 118 -4.83 8.34 3.83
C GLY A 118 -4.93 8.78 2.36
N VAL A 119 -6.14 8.78 1.80
CA VAL A 119 -6.38 9.15 0.38
C VAL A 119 -6.24 10.64 0.14
N HIS A 120 -6.82 11.47 1.02
CA HIS A 120 -6.84 12.93 0.87
C HIS A 120 -5.70 13.63 1.62
N ARG A 121 -4.79 12.87 2.26
CA ARG A 121 -3.64 13.39 3.02
C ARG A 121 -4.06 14.47 4.05
N LEU A 122 -5.05 14.12 4.89
CA LEU A 122 -5.69 15.05 5.84
C LEU A 122 -4.95 15.13 7.19
N HIS A 123 -4.96 16.30 7.81
CA HIS A 123 -4.25 16.55 9.08
C HIS A 123 -5.16 16.37 10.31
N THR A 124 -5.75 15.19 10.52
CA THR A 124 -6.60 14.92 11.69
C THR A 124 -5.78 14.35 12.85
N LEU A 125 -4.97 15.20 13.52
CA LEU A 125 -4.03 14.73 14.57
C LEU A 125 -4.71 14.05 15.76
N SER A 126 -5.92 14.50 16.13
CA SER A 126 -6.72 13.91 17.21
C SER A 126 -7.05 12.42 16.98
N PHE A 127 -7.03 11.97 15.73
CA PHE A 127 -7.26 10.57 15.38
C PHE A 127 -6.16 9.64 15.90
N TYR A 128 -4.89 10.05 15.82
CA TYR A 128 -3.77 9.24 16.33
C TYR A 128 -3.83 9.12 17.85
N SER A 129 -4.15 10.22 18.53
CA SER A 129 -4.39 10.21 19.98
C SER A 129 -5.52 9.27 20.39
N TYR A 130 -6.60 9.24 19.60
CA TYR A 130 -7.73 8.32 19.80
C TYR A 130 -7.30 6.86 19.68
N LEU A 131 -6.43 6.54 18.71
CA LEU A 131 -5.96 5.18 18.42
C LEU A 131 -5.14 4.61 19.58
N HIS A 132 -4.36 5.40 20.33
CA HIS A 132 -3.53 4.88 21.43
C HIS A 132 -4.30 4.00 22.43
N ARG A 133 -5.58 4.30 22.67
CA ARG A 133 -6.46 3.53 23.58
C ARG A 133 -6.75 2.10 23.09
N TYR A 134 -6.59 1.85 21.80
CA TYR A 134 -6.89 0.58 21.16
C TYR A 134 -5.65 -0.24 20.81
N LEU A 135 -4.45 0.31 21.00
CA LEU A 135 -3.17 -0.33 20.71
C LEU A 135 -2.72 -1.26 21.84
N GLN A 136 -3.57 -2.21 22.21
CA GLN A 136 -3.28 -3.25 23.19
C GLN A 136 -3.42 -4.64 22.54
N PRO A 137 -2.48 -5.58 22.75
CA PRO A 137 -2.54 -6.92 22.14
C PRO A 137 -3.80 -7.71 22.50
N LYS A 138 -4.37 -7.47 23.68
CA LYS A 138 -5.58 -8.14 24.17
C LYS A 138 -6.86 -7.63 23.50
N GLN A 139 -6.79 -6.50 22.80
CA GLN A 139 -7.95 -5.89 22.18
C GLN A 139 -8.48 -6.76 21.03
N ARG A 140 -9.81 -6.83 20.91
CA ARG A 140 -10.46 -7.52 19.79
C ARG A 140 -10.10 -6.82 18.47
N ASP A 141 -9.93 -7.59 17.40
CA ASP A 141 -9.70 -7.08 16.04
C ASP A 141 -8.51 -6.09 15.91
N VAL A 142 -7.51 -6.21 16.79
CA VAL A 142 -6.40 -5.24 16.87
C VAL A 142 -5.57 -5.16 15.59
N THR A 143 -5.46 -6.26 14.85
CA THR A 143 -4.81 -6.32 13.53
C THR A 143 -5.46 -5.35 12.53
N ARG A 144 -6.79 -5.25 12.53
CA ARG A 144 -7.53 -4.31 11.68
C ARG A 144 -7.24 -2.86 12.10
N ILE A 145 -7.20 -2.60 13.41
CA ILE A 145 -6.89 -1.26 13.94
C ILE A 145 -5.49 -0.83 13.55
N LEU A 146 -4.49 -1.72 13.65
CA LEU A 146 -3.12 -1.46 13.22
C LEU A 146 -3.03 -1.20 11.71
N LEU A 147 -3.79 -1.94 10.89
CA LEU A 147 -3.89 -1.69 9.46
C LEU A 147 -4.45 -0.30 9.16
N TYR A 148 -5.52 0.10 9.86
CA TYR A 148 -6.10 1.45 9.71
C TYR A 148 -5.14 2.54 10.17
N ALA A 149 -4.37 2.29 11.23
CA ALA A 149 -3.32 3.21 11.67
C ALA A 149 -2.26 3.42 10.58
N ALA A 150 -1.78 2.33 9.96
CA ALA A 150 -0.82 2.41 8.85
C ALA A 150 -1.39 3.14 7.63
N GLN A 151 -2.67 2.92 7.28
CA GLN A 151 -3.34 3.61 6.18
C GLN A 151 -3.51 5.11 6.42
N ALA A 152 -3.74 5.53 7.67
CA ALA A 152 -3.86 6.93 8.03
C ALA A 152 -2.50 7.66 8.06
N CYS A 153 -1.39 6.94 8.23
CA CYS A 153 -0.05 7.52 8.22
C CYS A 153 0.37 7.89 6.80
N HIS A 154 0.79 9.13 6.61
CA HIS A 154 1.24 9.67 5.33
C HIS A 154 2.30 10.75 5.50
N GLU A 155 2.98 11.10 4.41
CA GLU A 155 4.14 12.00 4.39
C GLU A 155 3.91 13.37 5.06
N MET A 156 2.70 13.91 5.00
CA MET A 156 2.37 15.23 5.56
C MET A 156 2.11 15.22 7.09
N VAL A 157 2.04 14.05 7.72
CA VAL A 157 1.80 13.95 9.17
C VAL A 157 3.08 14.28 9.92
N PRO A 158 3.03 15.14 10.98
CA PRO A 158 4.20 15.44 11.79
C PRO A 158 4.88 14.17 12.32
N PRO A 159 6.22 14.06 12.19
CA PRO A 159 6.95 12.86 12.56
C PRO A 159 6.82 12.55 14.06
N ASP A 160 6.72 13.57 14.91
CA ASP A 160 6.55 13.42 16.36
C ASP A 160 5.31 12.59 16.72
N THR A 161 4.19 12.81 16.03
CA THR A 161 2.94 12.08 16.31
C THR A 161 3.06 10.62 15.90
N VAL A 162 3.70 10.36 14.75
CA VAL A 162 3.93 9.01 14.24
C VAL A 162 4.95 8.28 15.12
N GLU A 163 5.99 8.96 15.61
CA GLU A 163 6.96 8.38 16.55
C GLU A 163 6.26 7.92 17.83
N GLN A 164 5.39 8.75 18.42
CA GLN A 164 4.63 8.36 19.61
C GLN A 164 3.73 7.15 19.35
N LEU A 165 3.10 7.09 18.17
CA LEU A 165 2.30 5.95 17.73
C LEU A 165 3.13 4.67 17.66
N VAL A 166 4.28 4.73 16.96
CA VAL A 166 5.18 3.60 16.78
C VAL A 166 5.76 3.15 18.12
N ARG A 167 6.18 4.07 18.97
CA ARG A 167 6.71 3.78 20.32
C ARG A 167 5.65 3.09 21.19
N THR A 168 4.39 3.53 21.11
CA THR A 168 3.27 2.87 21.81
C THR A 168 3.08 1.43 21.32
N ILE A 169 3.16 1.19 20.00
CA ILE A 169 3.05 -0.16 19.43
C ILE A 169 4.24 -1.03 19.88
N ALA A 170 5.46 -0.51 19.82
CA ALA A 170 6.65 -1.23 20.25
C ALA A 170 6.55 -1.64 21.73
N ASN A 171 6.24 -0.70 22.62
CA ASN A 171 6.13 -0.93 24.06
C ASN A 171 5.01 -1.92 24.43
N ASN A 172 3.90 -1.92 23.69
CA ASN A 172 2.75 -2.77 24.01
C ASN A 172 2.81 -4.14 23.33
N PHE A 173 3.38 -4.26 22.11
CA PHE A 173 3.38 -5.50 21.32
C PHE A 173 4.72 -6.21 21.32
N VAL A 174 5.82 -5.47 21.21
CA VAL A 174 7.19 -6.01 21.08
C VAL A 174 7.80 -6.15 22.46
N THR A 175 7.23 -7.06 23.25
CA THR A 175 7.76 -7.42 24.58
C THR A 175 7.81 -8.94 24.71
N ASP A 176 8.77 -9.45 25.48
CA ASP A 176 8.94 -10.90 25.67
C ASP A 176 7.76 -11.57 26.40
N ARG A 177 6.88 -10.77 27.02
CA ARG A 177 5.67 -11.24 27.71
C ARG A 177 4.55 -11.59 26.74
N ASN A 178 4.58 -11.06 25.52
CA ASN A 178 3.53 -11.26 24.54
C ASN A 178 3.73 -12.53 23.72
N SER A 179 2.65 -13.00 23.10
CA SER A 179 2.72 -14.13 22.17
C SER A 179 3.60 -13.77 20.96
N PRO A 180 4.33 -14.75 20.39
CA PRO A 180 5.14 -14.51 19.19
C PRO A 180 4.31 -14.01 18.00
N GLU A 181 3.02 -14.32 17.95
CA GLU A 181 2.07 -13.81 16.96
C GLU A 181 1.84 -12.31 17.13
N ALA A 182 1.59 -11.85 18.37
CA ALA A 182 1.41 -10.43 18.66
C ALA A 182 2.68 -9.63 18.35
N ILE A 183 3.86 -10.15 18.68
CA ILE A 183 5.15 -9.54 18.34
C ILE A 183 5.29 -9.42 16.81
N THR A 184 4.98 -10.49 16.07
CA THR A 184 5.06 -10.49 14.61
C THR A 184 4.13 -9.44 14.00
N VAL A 185 2.89 -9.35 14.50
CA VAL A 185 1.91 -8.34 14.07
C VAL A 185 2.40 -6.94 14.38
N GLY A 186 2.97 -6.71 15.57
CA GLY A 186 3.54 -5.43 15.98
C GLY A 186 4.66 -4.96 15.06
N ILE A 187 5.68 -5.81 14.82
CA ILE A 187 6.82 -5.46 13.95
C ILE A 187 6.34 -5.21 12.51
N ASN A 188 5.42 -6.02 11.99
CA ASN A 188 4.87 -5.80 10.64
C ASN A 188 4.08 -4.49 10.57
N ALA A 189 3.26 -4.17 11.57
CA ALA A 189 2.52 -2.91 11.61
C ALA A 189 3.46 -1.70 11.64
N ILE A 190 4.53 -1.75 12.46
CA ILE A 190 5.56 -0.72 12.50
C ILE A 190 6.22 -0.57 11.12
N ARG A 191 6.57 -1.67 10.44
CA ARG A 191 7.13 -1.62 9.09
C ARG A 191 6.21 -0.91 8.11
N GLU A 192 4.91 -1.21 8.10
CA GLU A 192 3.96 -0.55 7.20
C GLU A 192 3.78 0.94 7.51
N ILE A 193 3.75 1.31 8.80
CA ILE A 193 3.70 2.73 9.20
C ILE A 193 4.97 3.47 8.73
N LEU A 194 6.14 2.88 8.96
CA LEU A 194 7.42 3.49 8.58
C LEU A 194 7.69 3.44 7.07
N ALA A 195 7.04 2.55 6.33
CA ALA A 195 7.06 2.57 4.87
C ALA A 195 6.38 3.82 4.31
N ASN A 196 5.30 4.26 4.96
CA ASN A 196 4.58 5.49 4.58
C ASN A 196 5.23 6.75 5.16
N CYS A 197 5.84 6.65 6.35
CA CYS A 197 6.43 7.76 7.08
C CYS A 197 7.82 7.37 7.62
N PRO A 198 8.87 7.34 6.76
CA PRO A 198 10.18 6.88 7.18
C PRO A 198 10.88 7.83 8.16
N PHE A 199 10.52 9.12 8.14
CA PHE A 199 11.09 10.17 8.99
C PHE A 199 10.76 10.01 10.48
N ALA A 200 9.75 9.22 10.82
CA ALA A 200 9.36 8.97 12.20
C ALA A 200 10.23 7.90 12.91
N ALA A 201 11.19 7.29 12.20
CA ALA A 201 12.04 6.25 12.76
C ALA A 201 13.25 6.85 13.50
N THR A 202 13.38 6.50 14.78
CA THR A 202 14.56 6.82 15.59
C THR A 202 15.57 5.68 15.54
N GLU A 203 16.85 6.02 15.67
CA GLU A 203 17.94 5.03 15.67
C GLU A 203 17.82 4.04 16.84
N GLU A 204 17.42 4.50 18.01
CA GLU A 204 17.20 3.66 19.20
C GLU A 204 16.16 2.58 18.93
N LEU A 205 14.98 2.99 18.45
CA LEU A 205 13.89 2.06 18.14
C LEU A 205 14.30 1.02 17.08
N LEU A 206 15.01 1.45 16.03
CA LEU A 206 15.42 0.55 14.96
C LEU A 206 16.45 -0.47 15.44
N ARG A 207 17.36 -0.09 16.33
CA ARG A 207 18.32 -1.02 16.96
C ARG A 207 17.59 -2.07 17.79
N ASP A 208 16.62 -1.65 18.62
CA ASP A 208 15.83 -2.56 19.45
C ASP A 208 15.02 -3.55 18.60
N LEU A 209 14.34 -3.06 17.55
CA LEU A 209 13.56 -3.92 16.64
C LEU A 209 14.45 -4.83 15.78
N ALA A 210 15.65 -4.41 15.43
CA ALA A 210 16.60 -5.22 14.65
C ALA A 210 17.15 -6.40 15.44
N GLU A 211 17.20 -6.34 16.78
CA GLU A 211 17.66 -7.45 17.63
C GLU A 211 16.78 -8.70 17.47
N TYR A 212 15.49 -8.52 17.18
CA TYR A 212 14.55 -9.62 16.92
C TYR A 212 14.88 -10.45 15.67
N LYS A 213 15.89 -10.08 14.86
CA LYS A 213 16.35 -10.89 13.72
C LYS A 213 16.87 -12.27 14.12
N THR A 214 17.39 -12.46 15.33
CA THR A 214 17.86 -13.76 15.85
C THR A 214 16.86 -14.46 16.74
N TYR A 215 15.62 -13.96 16.81
CA TYR A 215 14.57 -14.53 17.67
C TYR A 215 14.23 -15.98 17.28
N LYS A 216 13.91 -16.81 18.29
CA LYS A 216 13.63 -18.26 18.11
C LYS A 216 12.50 -18.52 17.11
N ASN A 217 11.47 -17.67 17.11
CA ASN A 217 10.34 -17.79 16.20
C ASN A 217 10.67 -17.21 14.82
N LYS A 218 10.54 -18.05 13.79
CA LYS A 218 10.82 -17.66 12.39
C LYS A 218 9.97 -16.48 11.93
N ASN A 219 8.70 -16.41 12.32
CA ASN A 219 7.79 -15.33 11.90
C ASN A 219 8.25 -13.95 12.40
N VAL A 220 8.63 -13.88 13.68
CA VAL A 220 9.19 -12.66 14.31
C VAL A 220 10.51 -12.28 13.65
N SER A 221 11.39 -13.27 13.49
CA SER A 221 12.70 -13.11 12.86
C SER A 221 12.60 -12.63 11.40
N MET A 222 11.61 -13.10 10.64
CA MET A 222 11.31 -12.63 9.28
C MET A 222 10.75 -11.21 9.26
N ALA A 223 9.86 -10.86 10.20
CA ALA A 223 9.31 -9.51 10.30
C ALA A 223 10.41 -8.48 10.58
N ALA A 224 11.33 -8.78 11.50
CA ALA A 224 12.48 -7.92 11.80
C ALA A 224 13.42 -7.78 10.58
N ARG A 225 13.70 -8.87 9.85
CA ARG A 225 14.49 -8.79 8.61
C ARG A 225 13.81 -7.95 7.53
N ALA A 226 12.50 -8.02 7.40
CA ALA A 226 11.74 -7.20 6.46
C ALA A 226 11.84 -5.71 6.81
N LEU A 227 11.78 -5.36 8.10
CA LEU A 227 12.01 -3.98 8.57
C LEU A 227 13.43 -3.49 8.24
N ILE A 228 14.46 -4.31 8.50
CA ILE A 228 15.85 -3.99 8.14
C ILE A 228 15.97 -3.74 6.63
N THR A 229 15.32 -4.58 5.82
CA THR A 229 15.35 -4.45 4.35
C THR A 229 14.72 -3.14 3.88
N LEU A 230 13.62 -2.69 4.51
CA LEU A 230 13.01 -1.40 4.23
C LEU A 230 13.99 -0.25 4.51
N PHE A 231 14.63 -0.23 5.68
CA PHE A 231 15.55 0.84 6.04
C PHE A 231 16.88 0.80 5.28
N ARG A 232 17.29 -0.33 4.73
CA ARG A 232 18.40 -0.36 3.74
C ARG A 232 18.07 0.44 2.49
N ALA A 233 16.83 0.38 2.02
CA ALA A 233 16.39 1.12 0.84
C ALA A 233 16.12 2.61 1.15
N VAL A 234 15.58 2.91 2.33
CA VAL A 234 15.18 4.28 2.68
C VAL A 234 16.32 5.08 3.30
N ASN A 235 16.92 4.59 4.38
CA ASN A 235 18.02 5.27 5.05
C ASN A 235 18.90 4.28 5.85
N PRO A 236 20.00 3.75 5.26
CA PRO A 236 20.87 2.80 5.93
C PRO A 236 21.68 3.42 7.08
N ARG A 237 21.75 4.76 7.20
CA ARG A 237 22.49 5.41 8.31
C ARG A 237 21.84 5.15 9.66
N LEU A 238 20.50 5.06 9.70
CA LEU A 238 19.74 4.75 10.91
C LEU A 238 19.93 3.31 11.40
N LEU A 239 20.42 2.41 10.53
CA LEU A 239 20.74 1.03 10.90
C LEU A 239 22.17 0.94 11.45
N ALA A 240 22.35 0.03 12.40
CA ALA A 240 23.66 -0.34 12.92
C ALA A 240 24.56 -0.84 11.77
N ARG A 241 25.88 -0.61 11.86
CA ARG A 241 26.86 -0.98 10.83
C ARG A 241 26.78 -2.45 10.38
N LYS A 242 26.42 -3.35 11.29
CA LYS A 242 26.25 -4.80 11.04
C LYS A 242 25.07 -5.09 10.10
N ASP A 243 24.06 -4.24 10.10
CA ASP A 243 22.79 -4.46 9.42
C ASP A 243 22.65 -3.67 8.11
N ARG A 244 23.62 -2.81 7.77
CA ARG A 244 23.64 -2.02 6.52
C ARG A 244 23.78 -2.87 5.26
N GLY A 245 24.29 -4.09 5.36
CA GLY A 245 24.56 -4.94 4.20
C GLY A 245 25.84 -4.54 3.47
N ARG A 246 26.04 -5.07 2.27
CA ARG A 246 27.17 -4.72 1.41
C ARG A 246 26.83 -3.39 0.72
N PRO A 247 27.64 -2.32 0.86
CA PRO A 247 27.39 -1.07 0.16
C PRO A 247 27.40 -1.33 -1.35
N THR A 248 26.38 -0.85 -2.04
CA THR A 248 26.36 -0.78 -3.49
C THR A 248 27.05 0.51 -3.90
N ASP A 249 28.00 0.45 -4.85
CA ASP A 249 28.76 1.63 -5.30
C ASP A 249 27.77 2.71 -5.79
N GLY A 250 27.81 3.91 -5.17
CA GLY A 250 26.91 5.05 -5.46
C GLY A 250 25.83 5.37 -4.41
N GLU A 251 25.71 4.61 -3.30
CA GLU A 251 24.74 4.89 -2.23
C GLU A 251 25.17 5.96 -1.22
N GLU A 252 26.47 6.28 -1.15
CA GLU A 252 27.01 7.22 -0.16
C GLU A 252 26.61 8.68 -0.42
N GLU A 253 26.24 9.01 -1.67
CA GLU A 253 25.89 10.35 -2.16
C GLU A 253 24.39 10.65 -2.18
N LYS A 254 23.52 9.70 -1.83
CA LYS A 254 22.08 9.99 -1.73
C LYS A 254 21.84 10.89 -0.52
N GLU A 255 21.55 12.17 -0.75
CA GLU A 255 20.92 13.01 0.25
C GLU A 255 19.60 12.35 0.67
N PHE A 256 19.51 11.97 1.94
CA PHE A 256 18.26 11.44 2.49
C PHE A 256 17.24 12.57 2.55
N VAL A 257 16.10 12.35 1.92
CA VAL A 257 14.98 13.29 1.89
C VAL A 257 14.66 13.71 3.32
N ALA A 258 14.58 15.01 3.60
CA ALA A 258 14.14 15.50 4.90
C ALA A 258 12.61 15.53 4.94
N PHE A 259 12.02 15.54 6.14
CA PHE A 259 10.58 15.69 6.29
C PHE A 259 10.08 16.92 5.52
N ALA A 260 9.07 16.71 4.65
CA ALA A 260 8.49 17.74 3.78
C ALA A 260 9.47 18.44 2.80
N LYS A 261 10.65 17.87 2.53
CA LYS A 261 11.50 18.28 1.40
C LYS A 261 10.99 17.56 0.15
N PRO A 262 10.43 18.24 -0.86
CA PRO A 262 10.04 17.57 -2.09
C PRO A 262 11.27 16.92 -2.72
N ALA A 263 11.15 15.66 -3.13
CA ALA A 263 12.18 14.96 -3.89
C ALA A 263 12.19 15.52 -5.31
N VAL A 264 12.75 16.72 -5.48
CA VAL A 264 13.01 17.31 -6.80
C VAL A 264 14.30 16.69 -7.30
N ALA A 265 14.21 15.85 -8.32
CA ALA A 265 15.38 15.42 -9.05
C ALA A 265 15.87 16.63 -9.87
N GLU A 266 16.87 17.35 -9.36
CA GLU A 266 17.52 18.42 -10.12
C GLU A 266 18.28 17.86 -11.34
N PHE A 267 18.70 16.59 -11.25
CA PHE A 267 19.51 15.94 -12.27
C PHE A 267 19.09 14.48 -12.48
N VAL A 268 18.97 14.07 -13.74
CA VAL A 268 18.75 12.67 -14.12
C VAL A 268 20.11 12.06 -14.45
N LEU A 269 20.54 11.07 -13.66
CA LEU A 269 21.76 10.30 -13.93
C LEU A 269 21.75 9.77 -15.37
N GLY A 270 22.75 10.16 -16.17
CA GLY A 270 22.87 9.83 -17.59
C GLY A 270 22.37 10.92 -18.56
N ALA A 271 21.84 12.05 -18.05
CA ALA A 271 21.57 13.23 -18.88
C ALA A 271 22.85 13.88 -19.44
N GLU A 272 24.00 13.65 -18.79
CA GLU A 272 25.33 14.07 -19.25
C GLU A 272 25.66 13.53 -20.66
N ILE A 273 25.20 12.30 -20.95
CA ILE A 273 25.43 11.63 -22.24
C ILE A 273 24.64 12.30 -23.37
N LEU A 274 23.50 12.93 -23.07
CA LEU A 274 22.71 13.68 -24.06
C LEU A 274 23.39 15.00 -24.46
N GLU A 275 24.13 15.64 -23.55
CA GLU A 275 24.93 16.83 -23.89
C GLU A 275 26.17 16.44 -24.72
N GLU A 276 26.88 15.37 -24.35
CA GLU A 276 28.00 14.86 -25.16
C GLU A 276 27.55 14.46 -26.58
N HIS A 277 26.37 13.85 -26.74
CA HIS A 277 25.86 13.50 -28.07
C HIS A 277 25.46 14.73 -28.89
N ARG A 278 25.05 15.85 -28.26
CA ARG A 278 24.79 17.11 -28.97
C ARG A 278 26.07 17.78 -29.48
N GLU A 279 27.18 17.62 -28.77
CA GLU A 279 28.48 18.15 -29.19
C GLU A 279 29.13 17.28 -30.29
N GLU A 280 28.91 15.96 -30.28
CA GLU A 280 29.42 15.04 -31.31
C GLU A 280 28.57 14.97 -32.60
N THR A 281 27.24 15.14 -32.50
CA THR A 281 26.36 15.24 -33.68
C THR A 281 25.99 16.69 -33.95
N GLY A 282 26.86 17.39 -34.70
CA GLY A 282 26.55 18.69 -35.26
C GLY A 282 25.29 18.65 -36.13
N GLY A 283 24.33 19.51 -35.79
CA GLY A 283 23.17 19.85 -36.63
C GLY A 283 21.91 19.05 -36.32
N MET A 284 21.02 19.62 -35.50
CA MET A 284 19.59 19.30 -35.60
C MET A 284 19.07 19.98 -36.87
N GLU A 285 18.78 19.20 -37.92
CA GLU A 285 17.85 19.62 -38.97
C GLU A 285 16.49 19.85 -38.32
N VAL A 286 16.12 21.12 -38.21
CA VAL A 286 14.74 21.54 -38.03
C VAL A 286 14.05 21.25 -39.35
N ASP A 287 13.12 20.29 -39.33
CA ASP A 287 12.23 19.99 -40.45
C ASP A 287 11.26 21.20 -40.59
N ASP A 288 11.70 22.23 -41.31
CA ASP A 288 10.86 23.34 -41.74
C ASP A 288 9.80 22.79 -42.69
N VAL A 289 8.59 22.59 -42.16
CA VAL A 289 7.41 22.26 -42.95
C VAL A 289 7.07 23.51 -43.78
N GLU A 290 7.58 23.59 -45.01
CA GLU A 290 7.18 24.59 -46.01
C GLU A 290 5.70 24.38 -46.35
N ASP A 291 4.85 25.25 -45.79
CA ASP A 291 3.44 25.41 -46.11
C ASP A 291 3.32 25.91 -47.56
N SER A 292 3.13 24.98 -48.51
CA SER A 292 2.91 25.29 -49.91
C SER A 292 1.46 25.75 -50.12
N ASP A 293 1.30 27.07 -50.17
CA ASP A 293 0.11 27.81 -50.58
C ASP A 293 -0.26 27.45 -52.03
N ASP A 294 -1.28 26.62 -52.22
CA ASP A 294 -1.88 26.36 -53.54
C ASP A 294 -3.35 26.77 -53.51
N SER A 295 -3.56 28.02 -53.92
CA SER A 295 -4.85 28.64 -54.20
C SER A 295 -5.62 27.84 -55.26
N ILE A 296 -6.78 27.30 -54.89
CA ILE A 296 -7.79 26.82 -55.86
C ILE A 296 -8.91 27.86 -55.90
N ASP A 297 -8.81 28.76 -56.88
CA ASP A 297 -9.97 29.42 -57.48
C ASP A 297 -10.63 28.42 -58.45
N ILE A 298 -11.92 28.13 -58.22
CA ILE A 298 -13.05 28.00 -59.17
C ILE A 298 -14.29 27.55 -58.40
#